data_AF-M3WES1-F1
#
_entry.id   AF-M3WES1-F1
#
_cell.length_a   1.000
_cell.length_b   1.000
_cell.length_c   1.000
_cell.angle_alpha   90.00
_cell.angle_beta   90.00
_cell.angle_gamma   90.00
#
_symmetry.space_group_name_H-M   'P 1'
#
loop_
_entity.id
_entity.type
_entity.pdbx_description
1 polymer ?
#
loop_
_entity_poly.entity_id
_entity_poly.type
_entity_poly.pdbx_seq_one_letter_code
_entity_poly.pdbx_strand_id
1 'polypeptide(L)'
;MALLTPQGVKKVFQFQKQEGREHLRRLLNWEEFDEVRDSRRSILLDTLYESIIFAVGKGFPWVEVAKVVKFTEELLKETKGCSITEAVTILGNKLRDYQGQFNTTHLLALCDYFHNTFIRHYKLYQFVLGQDQEVNLTVNHLEVCAPPQPLPLAKGMDKDIWQLEQQMVELRKAEVQKRTNVLLLKEALHLEQEHKLQKTFSEVSEQPSRVLKREELEKLIDEVIHIQTECLKELLQYEIQITFDILDLKLQKTLNLNAPIPSPLSITGQPGQDESLNFYKTNKGKKAKAKKK
;
A
#
# COMPACT_ATOMS: atom_id res chain seq x y z
N MET A 1 22.85 8.68 39.70
CA MET A 1 21.85 8.77 40.78
C MET A 1 20.56 9.30 40.18
N ALA A 2 19.59 8.44 39.88
CA ALA A 2 18.29 8.86 39.38
C ALA A 2 17.53 9.60 40.50
N LEU A 3 17.18 10.87 40.28
CA LEU A 3 16.46 11.66 41.26
C LEU A 3 14.97 11.62 40.93
N LEU A 4 14.28 10.62 41.49
CA LEU A 4 12.82 10.59 41.51
C LEU A 4 12.31 11.77 42.34
N THR A 5 12.11 12.92 41.68
CA THR A 5 11.58 14.11 42.33
C THR A 5 10.05 14.02 42.45
N PRO A 6 9.44 14.56 43.52
CA PRO A 6 7.99 14.56 43.69
C PRO A 6 7.25 15.22 42.50
N GLN A 7 7.87 16.23 41.89
CA GLN A 7 7.33 16.90 40.70
C GLN A 7 7.42 16.03 39.45
N GLY A 8 8.50 15.27 39.28
CA GLY A 8 8.64 14.32 38.17
C GLY A 8 7.59 13.22 38.24
N VAL A 9 7.38 12.63 39.41
CA VAL A 9 6.38 11.57 39.62
C VAL A 9 4.95 12.09 39.45
N LYS A 10 4.68 13.34 39.84
CA LYS A 10 3.39 13.99 39.56
C LYS A 10 3.12 14.12 38.06
N LYS A 11 4.14 14.44 37.26
CA LYS A 11 4.01 14.51 35.79
C LYS A 11 3.76 13.13 35.18
N VAL A 12 4.40 12.07 35.68
CA VAL A 12 4.13 10.67 35.25
C VAL A 12 2.64 10.33 35.35
N PHE A 13 1.98 10.74 36.43
CA PHE A 13 0.55 10.49 36.64
C PHE A 13 -0.37 11.35 35.73
N GLN A 14 0.08 12.53 35.32
CA GLN A 14 -0.72 13.45 34.49
C GLN A 14 -0.78 13.04 33.01
N PHE A 15 0.22 12.27 32.54
CA PHE A 15 0.29 11.80 31.16
C PHE A 15 -0.54 10.53 30.95
N GLN A 16 -0.89 10.25 29.69
CA GLN A 16 -1.46 8.95 29.32
C GLN A 16 -0.45 7.83 29.58
N LYS A 17 -0.92 6.59 29.78
CA LYS A 17 -0.08 5.46 30.25
C LYS A 17 1.25 5.33 29.50
N GLN A 18 1.26 5.39 28.18
CA GLN A 18 2.50 5.25 27.39
C GLN A 18 3.48 6.42 27.58
N GLU A 19 2.99 7.66 27.47
CA GLU A 19 3.78 8.86 27.70
C GLU A 19 4.29 8.96 29.15
N GLY A 20 3.48 8.51 30.12
CA GLY A 20 3.85 8.43 31.52
C GLY A 20 4.97 7.42 31.78
N ARG A 21 4.92 6.25 31.14
CA ARG A 21 5.99 5.23 31.19
C ARG A 21 7.29 5.76 30.61
N GLU A 22 7.24 6.41 29.44
CA GLU A 22 8.42 7.05 28.86
C GLU A 22 9.00 8.13 29.78
N HIS A 23 8.14 8.94 30.40
CA HIS A 23 8.57 9.96 31.34
C HIS A 23 9.23 9.34 32.58
N LEU A 24 8.66 8.25 33.12
CA LEU A 24 9.23 7.50 34.24
C LEU A 24 10.59 6.89 33.89
N ARG A 25 10.74 6.32 32.70
CA ARG A 25 12.02 5.82 32.17
C ARG A 25 13.09 6.91 32.18
N ARG A 26 12.75 8.11 31.69
CA ARG A 26 13.67 9.27 31.69
C ARG A 26 14.06 9.69 33.11
N LEU A 27 13.12 9.68 34.06
CA LEU A 27 13.41 10.00 35.47
C LEU A 27 14.33 8.98 36.14
N LEU A 28 14.23 7.71 35.75
CA LEU A 28 15.08 6.63 36.24
C LEU A 28 16.46 6.59 35.54
N ASN A 29 16.71 7.47 34.57
CA ASN A 29 17.91 7.46 33.71
C ASN A 29 18.14 6.10 33.02
N TRP A 30 17.06 5.40 32.65
CA TRP A 30 17.18 4.16 31.88
C TRP A 30 17.40 4.48 30.41
N GLU A 31 18.29 3.73 29.75
CA GLU A 31 18.49 3.82 28.30
C GLU A 31 17.19 3.55 27.55
N GLU A 32 17.07 4.11 26.35
CA GLU A 32 15.94 3.78 25.48
C GLU A 32 16.07 2.33 25.03
N PHE A 33 15.01 1.55 25.21
CA PHE A 33 14.96 0.14 24.85
C PHE A 33 13.71 -0.11 24.04
N ASP A 34 13.81 -1.02 23.09
CA ASP A 34 12.67 -1.52 22.34
C ASP A 34 11.83 -2.41 23.27
N GLU A 35 10.62 -1.99 23.61
CA GLU A 35 9.73 -2.72 24.53
C GLU A 35 9.40 -4.13 24.02
N VAL A 36 9.45 -4.37 22.70
CA VAL A 36 9.20 -5.66 22.08
C VAL A 36 10.41 -6.58 22.22
N ARG A 37 11.63 -6.02 22.09
CA ARG A 37 12.88 -6.81 22.19
C ARG A 37 13.36 -6.98 23.63
N ASP A 38 13.10 -6.02 24.51
CA ASP A 38 13.45 -6.05 25.93
C ASP A 38 12.18 -6.04 26.80
N SER A 39 11.46 -7.16 26.73
CA SER A 39 10.22 -7.36 27.50
C SER A 39 10.46 -7.24 29.01
N ARG A 40 11.66 -7.59 29.49
CA ARG A 40 12.01 -7.53 30.92
C ARG A 40 12.02 -6.09 31.41
N ARG A 41 12.77 -5.20 30.74
CA ARG A 41 12.79 -3.78 31.11
C ARG A 41 11.40 -3.16 30.98
N SER A 42 10.60 -3.59 29.99
CA SER A 42 9.21 -3.16 29.82
C SER A 42 8.32 -3.54 31.01
N ILE A 43 8.37 -4.81 31.46
CA ILE A 43 7.59 -5.32 32.61
C ILE A 43 8.04 -4.69 33.94
N LEU A 44 9.35 -4.47 34.11
CA LEU A 44 9.88 -3.78 35.28
C LEU A 44 9.39 -2.33 35.33
N LEU A 45 9.42 -1.63 34.20
CA LEU A 45 8.91 -0.27 34.09
C LEU A 45 7.41 -0.20 34.36
N ASP A 46 6.63 -1.18 33.88
CA ASP A 46 5.21 -1.32 34.21
C ASP A 46 4.99 -1.50 35.70
N THR A 47 5.77 -2.37 36.35
CA THR A 47 5.63 -2.60 37.79
C THR A 47 5.89 -1.32 38.61
N LEU A 48 6.87 -0.51 38.19
CA LEU A 48 7.16 0.79 38.80
C LEU A 48 6.07 1.82 38.49
N TYR A 49 5.48 1.80 37.30
CA TYR A 49 4.37 2.68 36.95
C TYR A 49 3.12 2.35 37.78
N GLU A 50 2.75 1.06 37.88
CA GLU A 50 1.58 0.62 38.64
C GLU A 50 1.74 0.91 40.15
N SER A 51 2.97 0.91 40.69
CA SER A 51 3.19 1.31 42.08
C SER A 51 2.95 2.82 42.32
N ILE A 52 3.18 3.67 41.30
CA ILE A 52 2.81 5.09 41.32
C ILE A 52 1.29 5.23 41.31
N ILE A 53 0.61 4.53 40.38
CA ILE A 53 -0.86 4.59 40.26
C ILE A 53 -1.52 4.13 41.56
N PHE A 54 -1.01 3.05 42.15
CA PHE A 54 -1.45 2.58 43.46
C PHE A 54 -1.28 3.64 44.55
N ALA A 55 -0.08 4.20 44.71
CA ALA A 55 0.20 5.15 45.78
C ALA A 55 -0.63 6.43 45.65
N VAL A 56 -0.80 6.94 44.42
CA VAL A 56 -1.68 8.09 44.15
C VAL A 56 -3.14 7.74 44.43
N GLY A 57 -3.62 6.56 43.98
CA GLY A 57 -4.99 6.11 44.21
C GLY A 57 -5.33 5.87 45.69
N LYS A 58 -4.33 5.55 46.52
CA LYS A 58 -4.48 5.44 47.98
C LYS A 58 -4.29 6.76 48.72
N GLY A 59 -3.97 7.86 48.03
CA GLY A 59 -3.87 9.19 48.61
C GLY A 59 -2.52 9.54 49.24
N PHE A 60 -1.43 8.87 48.82
CA PHE A 60 -0.10 9.15 49.34
C PHE A 60 0.36 10.57 48.91
N PRO A 61 1.01 11.35 49.79
CA PRO A 61 1.67 12.60 49.42
C PRO A 61 2.73 12.36 48.33
N TRP A 62 2.92 13.29 47.40
CA TRP A 62 3.88 13.14 46.28
C TRP A 62 5.31 12.81 46.71
N VAL A 63 5.73 13.25 47.90
CA VAL A 63 7.04 12.91 48.49
C VAL A 63 7.10 11.42 48.87
N GLU A 64 6.01 10.87 49.38
CA GLU A 64 5.88 9.45 49.69
C GLU A 64 5.73 8.60 48.42
N VAL A 65 5.01 9.08 47.40
CA VAL A 65 4.90 8.37 46.11
C VAL A 65 6.28 8.14 45.49
N ALA A 66 7.17 9.14 45.50
CA ALA A 66 8.54 8.98 45.02
C ALA A 66 9.33 7.92 45.82
N LYS A 67 9.09 7.83 47.13
CA LYS A 67 9.67 6.79 47.99
C LYS A 67 9.09 5.41 47.71
N VAL A 68 7.81 5.29 47.35
CA VAL A 68 7.18 4.01 46.95
C VAL A 68 7.85 3.46 45.70
N VAL A 69 8.15 4.30 44.70
CA VAL A 69 8.87 3.85 43.50
C VAL A 69 10.26 3.33 43.85
N LYS A 70 11.00 4.08 44.67
CA LYS A 70 12.33 3.67 45.14
C LYS A 70 12.27 2.37 45.94
N PHE A 71 11.30 2.23 46.84
CA PHE A 71 11.04 1.01 47.59
C PHE A 71 10.77 -0.18 46.66
N THR A 72 9.92 0.02 45.65
CA THR A 72 9.57 -1.00 44.66
C THR A 72 10.81 -1.46 43.89
N GLU A 73 11.63 -0.50 43.44
CA GLU A 73 12.86 -0.79 42.70
C GLU A 73 13.87 -1.58 43.54
N GLU A 74 14.08 -1.18 44.80
CA GLU A 74 14.96 -1.88 45.74
C GLU A 74 14.47 -3.29 46.05
N LEU A 75 13.16 -3.45 46.31
CA LEU A 75 12.55 -4.75 46.59
C LEU A 75 12.76 -5.72 45.41
N LEU A 76 12.50 -5.28 44.18
CA LEU A 76 12.66 -6.12 42.99
C LEU A 76 14.12 -6.52 42.75
N LYS A 77 15.08 -5.64 43.06
CA LYS A 77 16.51 -5.94 42.95
C LYS A 77 16.98 -6.95 44.00
N GLU A 78 16.57 -6.77 45.25
CA GLU A 78 17.03 -7.60 46.37
C GLU A 78 16.39 -8.99 46.41
N THR A 79 15.20 -9.14 45.83
CA THR A 79 14.48 -10.43 45.77
C THR A 79 14.87 -11.27 44.56
N LYS A 80 15.71 -10.77 43.64
CA LYS A 80 16.11 -11.49 42.44
C LYS A 80 16.87 -12.78 42.80
N GLY A 81 16.32 -13.93 42.41
CA GLY A 81 16.92 -15.24 42.66
C GLY A 81 16.66 -15.82 44.06
N CYS A 82 15.86 -15.14 44.89
CA CYS A 82 15.53 -15.60 46.23
C CYS A 82 14.33 -16.56 46.23
N SER A 83 14.20 -17.37 47.27
CA SER A 83 12.98 -18.13 47.56
C SER A 83 11.83 -17.22 48.01
N ILE A 84 10.59 -17.72 47.95
CA ILE A 84 9.41 -16.96 48.38
C ILE A 84 9.47 -16.59 49.87
N THR A 85 10.02 -17.46 50.71
CA THR A 85 10.18 -17.22 52.15
C THR A 85 11.16 -16.08 52.40
N GLU A 86 12.28 -16.05 51.67
CA GLU A 86 13.25 -14.95 51.72
C GLU A 86 12.67 -13.65 51.18
N ALA A 87 11.84 -13.70 50.13
CA ALA A 87 11.19 -12.49 49.63
C ALA A 87 10.22 -11.87 50.64
N VAL A 88 9.50 -12.70 51.41
CA VAL A 88 8.64 -12.22 52.50
C VAL A 88 9.47 -11.60 53.62
N THR A 89 10.62 -12.17 53.97
CA THR A 89 11.50 -11.58 55.00
C THR A 89 12.13 -10.28 54.52
N ILE A 90 12.57 -10.20 53.26
CA ILE A 90 13.10 -8.98 52.63
C ILE A 90 12.02 -7.89 52.64
N LEU A 91 10.79 -8.20 52.24
CA LEU A 91 9.67 -7.26 52.27
C LEU A 91 9.43 -6.73 53.70
N GLY A 92 9.42 -7.62 54.71
CA GLY A 92 9.25 -7.24 56.11
C GLY A 92 10.38 -6.34 56.64
N ASN A 93 11.63 -6.64 56.28
CA ASN A 93 12.79 -5.83 56.65
C ASN A 93 12.73 -4.45 55.98
N LYS A 94 12.42 -4.39 54.68
CA LYS A 94 12.25 -3.12 53.95
C LYS A 94 11.14 -2.26 54.52
N LEU A 95 9.99 -2.85 54.88
CA LEU A 95 8.90 -2.11 55.52
C LEU A 95 9.36 -1.50 56.86
N ARG A 96 10.21 -2.19 57.62
CA ARG A 96 10.81 -1.67 58.86
C ARG A 96 11.75 -0.50 58.59
N ASP A 97 12.62 -0.61 57.58
CA ASP A 97 13.56 0.46 57.21
C ASP A 97 12.85 1.75 56.78
N TYR A 98 11.68 1.61 56.17
CA TYR A 98 10.86 2.73 55.69
C TYR A 98 9.80 3.19 56.71
N GLN A 99 9.75 2.63 57.92
CA GLN A 99 8.77 2.99 58.95
C GLN A 99 8.85 4.46 59.39
N GLY A 100 10.04 5.08 59.34
CA GLY A 100 10.21 6.52 59.60
C GLY A 100 9.87 7.43 58.42
N GLN A 101 9.51 6.86 57.27
CA GLN A 101 9.31 7.59 56.01
C GLN A 101 7.87 7.62 55.53
N PHE A 102 7.01 6.73 56.05
CA PHE A 102 5.59 6.60 55.72
C PHE A 102 4.75 6.62 57.00
N ASN A 103 3.51 7.08 56.89
CA ASN A 103 2.52 6.91 57.95
C ASN A 103 2.13 5.44 58.13
N THR A 104 1.69 5.06 59.33
CA THR A 104 1.30 3.69 59.65
C THR A 104 0.23 3.14 58.69
N THR A 105 -0.76 3.96 58.33
CA THR A 105 -1.82 3.60 57.37
C THR A 105 -1.27 3.35 55.97
N HIS A 106 -0.33 4.19 55.52
CA HIS A 106 0.31 4.06 54.21
C HIS A 106 1.23 2.83 54.15
N LEU A 107 1.92 2.54 55.25
CA LEU A 107 2.79 1.37 55.36
C LEU A 107 1.99 0.05 55.34
N LEU A 108 0.84 0.01 56.01
CA LEU A 108 -0.09 -1.12 55.92
C LEU A 108 -0.64 -1.27 54.49
N ALA A 109 -1.07 -0.18 53.86
CA ALA A 109 -1.54 -0.22 52.47
C ALA A 109 -0.46 -0.72 51.50
N LEU A 110 0.80 -0.32 51.72
CA LEU A 110 1.94 -0.76 50.92
C LEU A 110 2.23 -2.26 51.13
N CYS A 111 2.16 -2.74 52.37
CA CYS A 111 2.28 -4.16 52.70
C CYS A 111 1.19 -4.98 51.98
N ASP A 112 -0.08 -4.57 52.09
CA ASP A 112 -1.20 -5.24 51.43
C ASP A 112 -1.04 -5.24 49.91
N TYR A 113 -0.57 -4.13 49.33
CA TYR A 113 -0.30 -4.04 47.90
C TYR A 113 0.73 -5.07 47.45
N PHE A 114 1.91 -5.10 48.06
CA PHE A 114 2.96 -6.05 47.68
C PHE A 114 2.60 -7.49 48.01
N HIS A 115 1.82 -7.73 49.06
CA HIS A 115 1.32 -9.07 49.33
C HIS A 115 0.41 -9.56 48.18
N ASN A 116 -0.52 -8.73 47.74
CA ASN A 116 -1.51 -9.10 46.72
C ASN A 116 -0.98 -9.06 45.28
N THR A 117 0.00 -8.21 44.98
CA THR A 117 0.58 -8.10 43.64
C THR A 117 1.84 -8.94 43.50
N PHE A 118 2.86 -8.64 44.30
CA PHE A 118 4.20 -9.21 44.17
C PHE A 118 4.32 -10.62 44.78
N ILE A 119 3.96 -10.80 46.06
CA ILE A 119 4.12 -12.09 46.76
C ILE A 119 3.18 -13.16 46.20
N ARG A 120 1.91 -12.81 45.97
CA ARG A 120 0.92 -13.74 45.39
C ARG A 120 1.36 -14.28 44.02
N HIS A 121 2.06 -13.46 43.23
CA HIS A 121 2.54 -13.82 41.89
C HIS A 121 4.06 -13.99 41.83
N TYR A 122 4.71 -14.32 42.96
CA TYR A 122 6.16 -14.28 43.10
C TYR A 122 6.91 -15.12 42.06
N LYS A 123 6.37 -16.28 41.67
CA LYS A 123 6.96 -17.13 40.63
C LYS A 123 7.04 -16.43 39.27
N LEU A 124 6.05 -15.61 38.92
CA LEU A 124 6.04 -14.83 37.67
C LEU A 124 7.09 -13.73 37.72
N TYR A 125 7.19 -13.02 38.85
CA TYR A 125 8.25 -12.02 39.05
C TYR A 125 9.64 -12.65 38.99
N GLN A 126 9.87 -13.80 39.64
CA GLN A 126 11.15 -14.51 39.56
C GLN A 126 11.50 -14.99 38.16
N PHE A 127 10.50 -15.41 37.38
CA PHE A 127 10.72 -15.77 35.98
C PHE A 127 11.26 -14.57 35.18
N VAL A 128 10.63 -13.40 35.33
CA VAL A 128 11.05 -12.16 34.64
C VAL A 128 12.39 -11.62 35.16
N LEU A 129 12.62 -11.67 36.48
CA LEU A 129 13.84 -11.14 37.12
C LEU A 129 15.06 -12.05 36.92
N GLY A 130 14.85 -13.37 36.89
CA GLY A 130 15.90 -14.39 36.99
C GLY A 130 16.38 -14.98 35.67
N GLN A 131 15.56 -15.01 34.61
CA GLN A 131 15.95 -15.61 33.33
C GLN A 131 16.37 -14.57 32.29
N ASP A 132 17.49 -14.83 31.62
CA ASP A 132 17.83 -14.20 30.34
C ASP A 132 16.95 -14.74 29.22
N GLN A 133 16.05 -13.89 28.70
CA GLN A 133 15.15 -14.29 27.63
C GLN A 133 15.96 -14.39 26.34
N GLU A 134 16.12 -15.59 25.80
CA GLU A 134 16.61 -15.79 24.44
C GLU A 134 15.50 -15.36 23.47
N VAL A 135 15.54 -14.09 23.09
CA VAL A 135 14.57 -13.50 22.17
C VAL A 135 14.90 -13.95 20.75
N ASN A 136 14.34 -15.09 20.34
CA ASN A 136 14.36 -15.57 18.95
C ASN A 136 13.35 -14.79 18.10
N LEU A 137 13.54 -13.47 17.95
CA LEU A 137 12.71 -12.64 17.08
C LEU A 137 13.30 -12.65 15.66
N THR A 138 12.60 -13.31 14.74
CA THR A 138 12.85 -13.16 13.30
C THR A 138 12.15 -11.89 12.82
N VAL A 139 12.87 -10.76 12.84
CA VAL A 139 12.35 -9.49 12.30
C VAL A 139 12.58 -9.47 10.79
N ASN A 140 11.53 -9.69 10.02
CA ASN A 140 11.55 -9.57 8.56
C ASN A 140 11.08 -8.17 8.16
N HIS A 141 11.93 -7.40 7.48
CA HIS A 141 11.53 -6.14 6.87
C HIS A 141 10.78 -6.43 5.56
N LEU A 142 9.47 -6.20 5.55
CA LEU A 142 8.65 -6.26 4.35
C LEU A 142 8.46 -4.84 3.82
N GLU A 143 9.04 -4.55 2.66
CA GLU A 143 8.75 -3.32 1.94
C GLU A 143 7.35 -3.44 1.30
N VAL A 144 6.41 -2.67 1.83
CA VAL A 144 5.06 -2.57 1.27
C VAL A 144 5.08 -1.44 0.24
N CYS A 145 5.17 -1.79 -1.04
CA CYS A 145 5.04 -0.83 -2.13
C CYS A 145 3.58 -0.39 -2.26
N ALA A 146 3.31 0.90 -2.01
CA ALA A 146 2.02 1.48 -2.31
C ALA A 146 1.82 1.55 -3.84
N PRO A 147 0.62 1.25 -4.36
CA PRO A 147 0.34 1.42 -5.79
C PRO A 147 0.54 2.89 -6.19
N PRO A 148 1.00 3.15 -7.43
CA PRO A 148 1.17 4.51 -7.92
C PRO A 148 -0.17 5.26 -7.84
N GLN A 149 -0.09 6.53 -7.47
CA GLN A 149 -1.29 7.34 -7.31
C GLN A 149 -2.02 7.44 -8.65
N PRO A 150 -3.34 7.18 -8.71
CA PRO A 150 -4.09 7.27 -9.94
C PRO A 150 -4.02 8.69 -10.50
N LEU A 151 -4.03 8.79 -11.82
CA LEU A 151 -4.05 10.07 -12.51
C LEU A 151 -5.34 10.84 -12.19
N PRO A 152 -5.31 12.19 -12.25
CA PRO A 152 -6.51 13.00 -12.06
C PRO A 152 -7.63 12.60 -13.03
N LEU A 153 -8.88 12.62 -12.57
CA LEU A 153 -10.07 12.30 -13.37
C LEU A 153 -10.22 13.20 -14.62
N ALA A 154 -9.62 14.38 -14.61
CA ALA A 154 -9.55 15.25 -15.80
C ALA A 154 -8.79 14.64 -16.99
N LYS A 155 -7.93 13.64 -16.73
CA LYS A 155 -7.27 12.82 -17.76
C LYS A 155 -8.07 11.56 -18.10
N GLY A 156 -9.22 11.36 -17.46
CA GLY A 156 -10.13 10.26 -17.75
C GLY A 156 -10.79 10.48 -19.10
N MET A 157 -11.00 9.38 -19.82
CA MET A 157 -11.80 9.35 -21.03
C MET A 157 -13.18 8.81 -20.68
N ASP A 158 -14.22 9.33 -21.34
CA ASP A 158 -15.54 8.71 -21.26
C ASP A 158 -15.47 7.27 -21.76
N LYS A 159 -16.25 6.38 -21.12
CA LYS A 159 -16.22 4.95 -21.39
C LYS A 159 -16.63 4.66 -22.84
N ASP A 160 -17.61 5.37 -23.36
CA ASP A 160 -18.14 5.12 -24.70
C ASP A 160 -17.14 5.59 -25.77
N ILE A 161 -16.47 6.72 -25.52
CA ILE A 161 -15.37 7.22 -26.35
C ILE A 161 -14.20 6.22 -26.37
N TRP A 162 -13.80 5.71 -25.21
CA TRP A 162 -12.72 4.73 -25.12
C TRP A 162 -13.06 3.42 -25.85
N GLN A 163 -14.30 2.93 -25.72
CA GLN A 163 -14.76 1.73 -26.43
C GLN A 163 -14.74 1.92 -27.95
N LEU A 164 -15.19 3.10 -28.42
CA LEU A 164 -15.14 3.45 -29.83
C LEU A 164 -13.69 3.50 -30.35
N GLU A 165 -12.76 4.08 -29.59
CA GLU A 165 -11.34 4.10 -29.95
C GLU A 165 -10.75 2.69 -30.04
N GLN A 166 -11.06 1.81 -29.08
CA GLN A 166 -10.61 0.41 -29.12
C GLN A 166 -11.12 -0.31 -30.37
N GLN A 167 -12.42 -0.19 -30.67
CA GLN A 167 -13.00 -0.78 -31.88
C GLN A 167 -12.35 -0.24 -33.16
N MET A 168 -12.00 1.05 -33.22
CA MET A 168 -11.27 1.61 -34.37
C MET A 168 -9.86 1.06 -34.50
N VAL A 169 -9.15 0.84 -33.39
CA VAL A 169 -7.81 0.24 -33.39
C VAL A 169 -7.89 -1.20 -33.89
N GLU A 170 -8.87 -1.98 -33.44
CA GLU A 170 -9.10 -3.35 -33.91
C GLU A 170 -9.40 -3.41 -35.41
N LEU A 171 -10.33 -2.57 -35.89
CA LEU A 171 -10.66 -2.51 -37.31
C LEU A 171 -9.45 -2.09 -38.17
N ARG A 172 -8.64 -1.13 -37.70
CA ARG A 172 -7.41 -0.72 -38.39
C ARG A 172 -6.40 -1.86 -38.44
N LYS A 173 -6.24 -2.60 -37.35
CA LYS A 173 -5.35 -3.76 -37.29
C LYS A 173 -5.82 -4.86 -38.25
N ALA A 174 -7.12 -5.15 -38.29
CA ALA A 174 -7.71 -6.12 -39.21
C ALA A 174 -7.49 -5.71 -40.68
N GLU A 175 -7.69 -4.43 -41.02
CA GLU A 175 -7.44 -3.91 -42.37
C GLU A 175 -5.97 -4.07 -42.78
N VAL A 176 -5.04 -3.69 -41.90
CA VAL A 176 -3.59 -3.83 -42.15
C VAL A 176 -3.23 -5.31 -42.33
N GLN A 177 -3.75 -6.20 -41.47
CA GLN A 177 -3.50 -7.64 -41.59
C GLN A 177 -3.98 -8.20 -42.94
N LYS A 178 -5.18 -7.82 -43.39
CA LYS A 178 -5.72 -8.26 -44.68
C LYS A 178 -4.84 -7.81 -45.84
N ARG A 179 -4.34 -6.57 -45.82
CA ARG A 179 -3.41 -6.05 -46.84
C ARG A 179 -2.06 -6.77 -46.82
N THR A 180 -1.52 -7.07 -45.64
CA THR A 180 -0.27 -7.84 -45.50
C THR A 180 -0.43 -9.26 -46.03
N ASN A 181 -1.57 -9.92 -45.75
CA ASN A 181 -1.83 -11.27 -46.25
C ASN A 181 -1.86 -11.34 -47.78
N VAL A 182 -2.40 -10.31 -48.45
CA VAL A 182 -2.39 -10.22 -49.93
C VAL A 182 -0.97 -10.15 -50.46
N LEU A 183 -0.11 -9.34 -49.85
CA LEU A 183 1.29 -9.22 -50.27
C LEU A 183 2.01 -10.57 -50.11
N LEU A 184 1.85 -11.23 -48.96
CA LEU A 184 2.46 -12.53 -48.70
C LEU A 184 1.95 -13.61 -49.67
N LEU A 185 0.64 -13.63 -49.97
CA LEU A 185 0.11 -14.60 -50.93
C LEU A 185 0.64 -14.34 -52.34
N LYS A 186 0.72 -13.08 -52.76
CA LYS A 186 1.26 -12.72 -54.07
C LYS A 186 2.72 -13.18 -54.22
N GLU A 187 3.53 -13.02 -53.17
CA GLU A 187 4.90 -13.53 -53.12
C GLU A 187 4.94 -15.07 -53.17
N ALA A 188 4.06 -15.75 -52.43
CA ALA A 188 3.99 -17.21 -52.41
C ALA A 188 3.56 -17.80 -53.77
N LEU A 189 2.53 -17.24 -54.40
CA LEU A 189 2.06 -17.65 -55.73
C LEU A 189 3.12 -17.42 -56.80
N HIS A 190 3.86 -16.31 -56.71
CA HIS A 190 4.98 -16.04 -57.62
C HIS A 190 6.08 -17.10 -57.48
N LEU A 191 6.45 -17.44 -56.24
CA LEU A 191 7.45 -18.47 -55.97
C LEU A 191 7.00 -19.85 -56.47
N GLU A 192 5.73 -20.20 -56.25
CA GLU A 192 5.15 -21.47 -56.72
C GLU A 192 5.11 -21.52 -58.25
N GLN A 193 4.77 -20.42 -58.90
CA GLN A 193 4.79 -20.29 -60.36
C GLN A 193 6.21 -20.48 -60.90
N GLU A 194 7.21 -19.80 -60.34
CA GLU A 194 8.62 -19.97 -60.73
C GLU A 194 9.07 -21.42 -60.59
N HIS A 195 8.73 -22.07 -59.47
CA HIS A 195 9.07 -23.47 -59.23
C HIS A 195 8.38 -24.41 -60.23
N LYS A 196 7.08 -24.21 -60.52
CA LYS A 196 6.35 -25.01 -61.52
C LYS A 196 6.97 -24.85 -62.90
N LEU A 197 7.25 -23.62 -63.32
CA LEU A 197 7.91 -23.33 -64.59
C LEU A 197 9.30 -23.96 -64.68
N GLN A 198 10.11 -23.82 -63.63
CA GLN A 198 11.45 -24.41 -63.58
C GLN A 198 11.41 -25.93 -63.72
N LYS A 199 10.46 -26.60 -63.04
CA LYS A 199 10.26 -28.04 -63.16
C LYS A 199 9.90 -28.43 -64.60
N THR A 200 8.93 -27.75 -65.22
CA THR A 200 8.52 -28.00 -66.61
C THR A 200 9.70 -27.81 -67.59
N PHE A 201 10.55 -26.80 -67.37
CA PHE A 201 11.74 -26.60 -68.20
C PHE A 201 12.87 -27.61 -67.92
N SER A 202 13.06 -28.04 -66.68
CA SER A 202 14.05 -29.05 -66.31
C SER A 202 13.74 -30.43 -66.90
N GLU A 203 12.47 -30.82 -66.93
CA GLU A 203 12.01 -32.08 -67.57
C GLU A 203 12.33 -32.13 -69.08
N VAL A 204 12.39 -30.96 -69.73
CA VAL A 204 12.79 -30.82 -71.14
C VAL A 204 14.32 -30.74 -71.31
N SER A 205 15.04 -30.25 -70.29
CA SER A 205 16.49 -30.01 -70.33
C SER A 205 17.36 -31.25 -70.08
N GLU A 206 16.81 -32.41 -69.72
CA GLU A 206 17.58 -33.65 -69.52
C GLU A 206 18.21 -34.20 -70.82
N GLN A 207 17.95 -33.59 -71.99
CA GLN A 207 18.57 -33.93 -73.28
C GLN A 207 19.08 -32.69 -74.04
N PRO A 208 20.26 -32.14 -73.68
CA PRO A 208 20.75 -30.83 -74.14
C PRO A 208 21.10 -30.73 -75.65
N SER A 209 20.94 -31.80 -76.43
CA SER A 209 21.33 -31.87 -77.85
C SER A 209 20.23 -32.41 -78.78
N ARG A 210 18.99 -32.56 -78.29
CA ARG A 210 17.85 -33.02 -79.09
C ARG A 210 17.05 -31.84 -79.64
N VAL A 211 16.82 -31.81 -80.95
CA VAL A 211 15.86 -30.88 -81.58
C VAL A 211 14.45 -31.28 -81.16
N LEU A 212 13.75 -30.39 -80.47
CA LEU A 212 12.36 -30.60 -80.05
C LEU A 212 11.46 -30.73 -81.27
N LYS A 213 10.57 -31.73 -81.29
CA LYS A 213 9.55 -31.84 -82.32
C LYS A 213 8.49 -30.75 -82.11
N ARG A 214 7.84 -30.32 -83.19
CA ARG A 214 6.76 -29.31 -83.13
C ARG A 214 5.68 -29.65 -82.10
N GLU A 215 5.28 -30.92 -82.03
CA GLU A 215 4.25 -31.40 -81.09
C GLU A 215 4.71 -31.35 -79.63
N GLU A 216 6.01 -31.53 -79.37
CA GLU A 216 6.61 -31.43 -78.02
C GLU A 216 6.68 -29.97 -77.58
N LEU A 217 6.96 -29.06 -78.51
CA LEU A 217 6.99 -27.61 -78.27
C LEU A 217 5.58 -27.04 -78.05
N GLU A 218 4.58 -27.44 -78.83
CA GLU A 218 3.19 -27.01 -78.65
C GLU A 218 2.67 -27.41 -77.26
N LYS A 219 2.95 -28.65 -76.81
CA LYS A 219 2.60 -29.11 -75.45
C LYS A 219 3.27 -28.30 -74.35
N LEU A 220 4.56 -27.99 -74.50
CA LEU A 220 5.29 -27.17 -73.54
C LEU A 220 4.70 -25.75 -73.43
N ILE A 221 4.35 -25.15 -74.57
CA ILE A 221 3.72 -23.83 -74.62
C ILE A 221 2.34 -23.89 -73.94
N ASP A 222 1.53 -24.90 -74.25
CA ASP A 222 0.21 -25.08 -73.62
C ASP A 222 0.32 -25.25 -72.10
N GLU A 223 1.32 -25.98 -71.62
CA GLU A 223 1.56 -26.20 -70.18
C GLU A 223 2.04 -24.93 -69.48
N VAL A 224 2.94 -24.16 -70.10
CA VAL A 224 3.37 -22.84 -69.58
C VAL A 224 2.21 -21.86 -69.52
N ILE A 225 1.39 -21.80 -70.58
CA ILE A 225 0.19 -20.95 -70.62
C ILE A 225 -0.79 -21.39 -69.54
N HIS A 226 -0.97 -22.70 -69.34
CA HIS A 226 -1.86 -23.23 -68.31
C HIS A 226 -1.39 -22.84 -66.90
N ILE A 227 -0.09 -22.99 -66.59
CA ILE A 227 0.50 -22.59 -65.30
C ILE A 227 0.29 -21.08 -65.05
N GLN A 228 0.55 -20.25 -66.07
CA GLN A 228 0.35 -18.80 -65.96
C GLN A 228 -1.12 -18.43 -65.77
N THR A 229 -2.02 -19.11 -66.48
CA THR A 229 -3.47 -18.84 -66.44
C THR A 229 -4.07 -19.22 -65.08
N GLU A 230 -3.71 -20.39 -64.53
CA GLU A 230 -4.19 -20.80 -63.21
C GLU A 230 -3.63 -19.90 -62.09
N CYS A 231 -2.35 -19.53 -62.14
CA CYS A 231 -1.76 -18.58 -61.18
C CYS A 231 -2.49 -17.23 -61.19
N LEU A 232 -2.75 -16.67 -62.38
CA LEU A 232 -3.47 -15.41 -62.52
C LEU A 232 -4.91 -15.50 -62.00
N LYS A 233 -5.59 -16.61 -62.29
CA LYS A 233 -6.96 -16.87 -61.83
C LYS A 233 -7.03 -16.93 -60.30
N GLU A 234 -6.12 -17.66 -59.66
CA GLU A 234 -6.06 -17.74 -58.19
C GLU A 234 -5.77 -16.37 -57.55
N LEU A 235 -4.81 -15.61 -58.12
CA LEU A 235 -4.50 -14.26 -57.66
C LEU A 235 -5.72 -13.33 -57.74
N LEU A 236 -6.40 -13.30 -58.89
CA LEU A 236 -7.57 -12.45 -59.10
C LEU A 236 -8.73 -12.83 -58.17
N GLN A 237 -8.99 -14.12 -57.98
CA GLN A 237 -10.04 -14.58 -57.05
C GLN A 237 -9.75 -14.10 -55.62
N TYR A 238 -8.51 -14.21 -55.17
CA TYR A 238 -8.13 -13.77 -53.84
C TYR A 238 -8.14 -12.24 -53.68
N GLU A 239 -7.63 -11.50 -54.66
CA GLU A 239 -7.66 -10.03 -54.64
C GLU A 239 -9.09 -9.49 -54.58
N ILE A 240 -10.02 -10.09 -55.35
CA ILE A 240 -11.44 -9.73 -55.29
C ILE A 240 -11.98 -9.98 -53.89
N GLN A 241 -11.77 -11.17 -53.33
CA GLN A 241 -12.28 -11.53 -52.00
C GLN A 241 -11.76 -10.57 -50.93
N ILE A 242 -10.45 -10.31 -50.88
CA ILE A 242 -9.87 -9.41 -49.88
C ILE A 242 -10.31 -7.96 -50.10
N THR A 243 -10.51 -7.53 -51.34
CA THR A 243 -11.03 -6.19 -51.62
C THR A 243 -12.42 -6.02 -51.02
N PHE A 244 -13.30 -7.01 -51.15
CA PHE A 244 -14.60 -7.00 -50.48
C PHE A 244 -14.47 -6.99 -48.96
N ASP A 245 -13.61 -7.84 -48.39
CA ASP A 245 -13.34 -7.85 -46.94
C ASP A 245 -12.87 -6.47 -46.43
N ILE A 246 -11.97 -5.81 -47.16
CA ILE A 246 -11.46 -4.47 -46.81
C ILE A 246 -12.57 -3.41 -46.92
N LEU A 247 -13.41 -3.50 -47.95
CA LEU A 247 -14.56 -2.59 -48.11
C LEU A 247 -15.55 -2.75 -46.97
N ASP A 248 -15.82 -3.98 -46.53
CA ASP A 248 -16.68 -4.26 -45.38
C ASP A 248 -16.10 -3.66 -44.09
N LEU A 249 -14.79 -3.87 -43.85
CA LEU A 249 -14.11 -3.25 -42.70
C LEU A 249 -14.18 -1.71 -42.73
N LYS A 250 -14.04 -1.10 -43.91
CA LYS A 250 -14.18 0.36 -44.07
C LYS A 250 -15.61 0.84 -43.88
N LEU A 251 -16.60 0.05 -44.29
CA LEU A 251 -18.00 0.34 -44.05
C LEU A 251 -18.30 0.31 -42.54
N GLN A 252 -17.88 -0.74 -41.84
CA GLN A 252 -18.00 -0.85 -40.38
C GLN A 252 -17.35 0.34 -39.67
N LYS A 253 -16.15 0.75 -40.08
CA LYS A 253 -15.47 1.94 -39.55
C LYS A 253 -16.28 3.22 -39.75
N THR A 254 -16.93 3.38 -40.90
CA THR A 254 -17.75 4.55 -41.22
C THR A 254 -19.04 4.57 -40.39
N LEU A 255 -19.67 3.42 -40.19
CA LEU A 255 -20.86 3.29 -39.34
C LEU A 255 -20.54 3.64 -37.88
N ASN A 256 -19.40 3.18 -37.37
CA ASN A 256 -18.95 3.47 -36.00
C ASN A 256 -18.62 4.96 -35.80
N LEU A 257 -18.12 5.66 -36.82
CA LEU A 257 -17.87 7.11 -36.78
C LEU A 257 -19.15 7.95 -36.74
N ASN A 258 -20.23 7.46 -37.36
CA ASN A 258 -21.51 8.17 -37.48
C ASN A 258 -22.49 7.85 -36.35
N ALA A 259 -22.10 7.01 -35.39
CA ALA A 259 -22.89 6.77 -34.19
C ALA A 259 -22.97 8.07 -33.37
N PRO A 260 -24.17 8.52 -32.96
CA PRO A 260 -24.32 9.76 -32.22
C PRO A 260 -23.57 9.67 -30.90
N ILE A 261 -22.52 10.48 -30.77
CA ILE A 261 -21.80 10.69 -29.50
C ILE A 261 -22.84 11.20 -28.50
N PRO A 262 -23.08 10.52 -27.37
CA PRO A 262 -23.92 11.06 -26.31
C PRO A 262 -23.29 12.39 -25.89
N SER A 263 -24.01 13.49 -26.15
CA SER A 263 -23.55 14.80 -25.72
C SER A 263 -23.37 14.76 -24.21
N PRO A 264 -22.23 15.24 -23.66
CA PRO A 264 -22.09 15.32 -22.22
C PRO A 264 -23.21 16.22 -21.71
N LEU A 265 -24.07 15.65 -20.87
CA LEU A 265 -25.13 16.35 -20.16
C LEU A 265 -24.55 17.64 -19.61
N SER A 266 -25.01 18.77 -20.13
CA SER A 266 -24.74 20.07 -19.56
C SER A 266 -25.30 20.06 -18.15
N ILE A 267 -24.43 19.89 -17.16
CA ILE A 267 -24.77 20.11 -15.76
C ILE A 267 -25.18 21.57 -15.69
N THR A 268 -26.49 21.79 -15.73
CA THR A 268 -27.10 23.08 -15.46
C THR A 268 -26.96 23.28 -13.95
N GLY A 269 -25.77 23.65 -13.52
CA GLY A 269 -25.56 24.20 -12.20
C GLY A 269 -26.25 25.56 -12.17
N GLN A 270 -27.43 25.62 -11.54
CA GLN A 270 -28.01 26.90 -11.13
C GLN A 270 -26.98 27.65 -10.27
N PRO A 271 -26.61 28.90 -10.60
CA PRO A 271 -25.97 29.78 -9.65
C PRO A 271 -27.09 30.46 -8.84
N GLY A 272 -27.24 30.04 -7.59
CA GLY A 272 -27.93 30.87 -6.60
C GLY A 272 -27.06 32.09 -6.26
N GLN A 273 -27.37 33.23 -6.87
CA GLN A 273 -27.22 34.55 -6.20
C GLN A 273 -28.17 34.51 -4.98
N ASP A 274 -27.88 35.10 -3.82
CA ASP A 274 -27.23 36.37 -3.55
C ASP A 274 -26.93 36.43 -2.02
N GLU A 275 -25.73 36.83 -1.60
CA GLU A 275 -25.43 38.17 -1.04
C GLU A 275 -25.24 38.14 0.50
N SER A 276 -23.98 38.21 0.95
CA SER A 276 -23.62 39.01 2.14
C SER A 276 -22.11 39.27 2.18
N LEU A 277 -21.63 40.15 1.29
CA LEU A 277 -20.33 40.82 1.44
C LEU A 277 -20.59 42.20 2.07
N ASN A 278 -20.48 42.28 3.40
CA ASN A 278 -20.51 43.55 4.11
C ASN A 278 -19.12 44.20 4.07
N PHE A 279 -18.94 45.17 3.16
CA PHE A 279 -17.86 46.14 3.22
C PHE A 279 -18.35 47.48 3.77
N TYR A 280 -17.64 47.94 4.79
CA TYR A 280 -17.55 49.27 5.37
C TYR A 280 -17.97 50.44 4.47
N LYS A 281 -18.88 51.30 4.98
CA LYS A 281 -19.01 52.71 4.55
C LYS A 281 -19.20 53.65 5.73
N THR A 282 -18.10 54.36 6.01
CA THR A 282 -17.94 55.78 6.29
C THR A 282 -19.15 56.58 6.82
N ASN A 283 -19.01 57.01 8.09
CA ASN A 283 -19.85 57.97 8.78
C ASN A 283 -19.40 59.43 8.47
N LYS A 284 -20.37 60.29 8.13
CA LYS A 284 -20.43 61.78 8.24
C LYS A 284 -21.57 62.24 7.32
N GLY A 285 -22.65 62.91 7.70
CA GLY A 285 -23.11 63.55 8.92
C GLY A 285 -23.92 64.79 8.51
N LYS A 286 -25.09 65.04 9.11
CA LYS A 286 -25.63 66.38 9.49
C LYS A 286 -27.13 66.38 9.87
N LYS A 287 -27.35 66.81 11.12
CA LYS A 287 -28.30 67.83 11.62
C LYS A 287 -29.81 67.70 11.39
N ALA A 288 -30.52 67.62 12.52
CA ALA A 288 -31.63 68.48 13.01
C ALA A 288 -32.43 67.64 14.05
N LYS A 289 -33.02 68.11 15.16
CA LYS A 289 -33.42 69.44 15.65
C LYS A 289 -33.74 69.32 17.16
N ALA A 290 -33.50 70.40 17.90
CA ALA A 290 -34.09 70.86 19.17
C ALA A 290 -35.29 70.09 19.81
N LYS A 291 -35.27 69.89 21.13
CA LYS A 291 -35.99 70.74 22.14
C LYS A 291 -35.78 70.30 23.61
N LYS A 292 -35.49 71.32 24.44
CA LYS A 292 -35.87 71.61 25.84
C LYS A 292 -36.02 70.47 26.86
N LYS A 293 -35.27 70.54 27.97
CA LYS A 293 -35.60 71.35 29.15
C LYS A 293 -34.33 71.63 29.95
#